data_AF-A0A101F017-F1
#
_entry.id   AF-A0A101F017-F1
#
_cell.length_a   1.000
_cell.length_b   1.000
_cell.length_c   1.000
_cell.angle_alpha   90.00
_cell.angle_beta   90.00
_cell.angle_gamma   90.00
#
_symmetry.space_group_name_H-M   'P 1'
#
loop_
_entity.id
_entity.type
_entity.pdbx_description
1 polymer ?
#
loop_
_entity_poly.entity_id
_entity_poly.type
_entity_poly.pdbx_seq_one_letter_code
_entity_poly.pdbx_strand_id
1 'polypeptide(L)' 'KIVAFFESEGKVVSNITVETEKGEKYVIGGWNASLEDIEAELIILEG' A
#
# COMPACT_ATOMS: atom_id res chain seq x y z
N LYS A 1 4.62 -2.70 9.57
CA LYS A 1 5.81 -3.14 8.79
C LYS A 1 5.42 -3.32 7.33
N ILE A 2 6.20 -2.84 6.36
CA ILE A 2 5.98 -3.17 4.94
C ILE A 2 6.43 -4.62 4.70
N VAL A 3 5.54 -5.43 4.12
CA VAL A 3 5.78 -6.85 3.86
C VAL A 3 5.73 -7.22 2.38
N ALA A 4 5.14 -6.37 1.54
CA ALA A 4 5.14 -6.55 0.09
C ALA A 4 5.02 -5.22 -0.66
N PHE A 5 5.42 -5.24 -1.92
CA PHE A 5 5.25 -4.16 -2.89
C PHE A 5 4.79 -4.76 -4.21
N PHE A 6 3.86 -4.08 -4.88
CA PHE A 6 3.37 -4.46 -6.20
C PHE A 6 3.25 -3.24 -7.11
N GLU A 7 3.74 -3.39 -8.34
CA GLU A 7 3.65 -2.37 -9.38
C GLU A 7 3.36 -3.01 -10.73
N SER A 8 2.48 -2.38 -11.51
CA SER A 8 2.16 -2.80 -12.87
C SER A 8 1.79 -1.60 -13.73
N GLU A 9 2.66 -1.25 -14.67
CA GLU A 9 2.42 -0.18 -15.64
C GLU A 9 1.20 -0.46 -16.52
N GLY A 10 1.03 -1.71 -16.97
CA GLY A 10 -0.10 -2.10 -17.82
C GLY A 10 -1.47 -2.03 -17.12
N LYS A 11 -1.48 -2.05 -15.79
CA LYS A 11 -2.70 -1.86 -14.98
C LYS A 11 -2.77 -0.47 -14.34
N VAL A 12 -1.71 0.33 -14.44
CA VAL A 12 -1.54 1.62 -13.75
C VAL A 12 -1.82 1.48 -12.25
N VAL A 13 -1.22 0.47 -11.62
CA VAL A 13 -1.37 0.17 -10.19
C VAL A 13 0.00 0.16 -9.53
N SER A 14 0.10 0.82 -8.38
CA SER A 14 1.26 0.77 -7.48
C SER A 14 0.78 0.83 -6.04
N ASN A 15 1.14 -0.19 -5.24
CA ASN A 15 0.72 -0.29 -3.84
C ASN A 15 1.73 -1.06 -2.98
N ILE A 16 1.61 -0.89 -1.66
CA ILE A 16 2.35 -1.64 -0.65
C ILE A 16 1.39 -2.45 0.20
N THR A 17 1.87 -3.57 0.75
CA THR A 17 1.17 -4.27 1.82
C THR A 17 1.85 -3.99 3.16
N VAL A 18 1.07 -3.53 4.13
CA VAL A 18 1.53 -3.28 5.49
C VAL A 18 0.90 -4.30 6.44
N GLU A 19 1.74 -4.89 7.30
CA GLU A 19 1.32 -5.72 8.41
C GLU A 19 1.38 -4.93 9.72
N THR A 20 0.28 -4.90 10.46
CA THR A 20 0.17 -4.26 11.78
C THR A 20 0.82 -5.13 12.86
N GLU A 21 1.06 -4.56 14.05
CA GLU A 21 1.59 -5.32 15.20
C GLU A 21 0.66 -6.47 15.63
N LYS A 22 -0.63 -6.41 15.26
CA LYS A 22 -1.61 -7.46 15.52
C LYS A 22 -1.64 -8.55 14.44
N GLY A 23 -0.83 -8.42 13.39
CA GLY A 23 -0.78 -9.34 12.26
C GLY A 23 -1.83 -9.09 11.18
N GLU A 24 -2.60 -8.00 11.28
CA GLU A 24 -3.56 -7.61 10.23
C GLU A 24 -2.81 -7.05 9.03
N LYS A 25 -3.33 -7.28 7.81
CA LYS A 25 -2.70 -6.84 6.57
C LYS A 25 -3.62 -5.90 5.82
N TYR A 26 -3.05 -4.81 5.33
CA TYR A 26 -3.74 -3.81 4.52
C TYR A 26 -2.92 -3.51 3.27
N VAL A 27 -3.60 -3.38 2.14
CA VAL A 27 -3.03 -2.88 0.89
C VAL A 27 -3.24 -1.37 0.85
N ILE A 28 -2.15 -0.62 0.69
CA ILE A 28 -2.16 0.85 0.64
C ILE A 28 -1.79 1.28 -0.77
N GLY A 29 -2.71 1.98 -1.42
CA GLY A 29 -2.52 2.58 -2.74
C GLY A 29 -2.22 4.08 -2.64
N GLY A 30 -1.62 4.62 -3.70
CA GLY A 30 -1.36 6.06 -3.85
C GLY A 30 -2.60 6.85 -4.26
N TRP A 31 -2.40 8.09 -4.72
CA TRP A 31 -3.46 8.97 -5.20
C TRP A 31 -4.35 8.31 -6.26
N ASN A 32 -5.67 8.46 -6.11
CA ASN A 32 -6.70 7.88 -6.96
C ASN A 32 -6.77 6.33 -6.90
N ALA A 33 -6.32 5.75 -5.79
CA ALA A 33 -6.52 4.34 -5.48
C ALA A 33 -8.01 4.03 -5.26
N SER A 34 -8.49 2.98 -5.90
CA SER A 34 -9.90 2.55 -5.81
C SER A 34 -10.07 1.05 -5.57
N LEU A 35 -8.97 0.29 -5.64
CA LEU A 35 -8.96 -1.16 -5.44
C LEU A 35 -8.34 -1.56 -4.10
N GLU A 36 -7.53 -0.69 -3.52
CA GLU A 36 -6.80 -0.88 -2.27
C GLU A 36 -7.66 -0.60 -1.03
N ASP A 37 -7.25 -1.15 0.12
CA ASP A 37 -7.96 -0.97 1.40
C ASP A 37 -7.86 0.47 1.91
N ILE A 38 -6.74 1.14 1.60
CA ILE A 38 -6.42 2.50 2.07
C ILE A 38 -5.81 3.28 0.91
N GLU A 39 -6.37 4.47 0.63
CA GLU A 39 -5.74 5.49 -0.20
C GLU A 39 -4.88 6.40 0.69
N ALA A 40 -3.62 6.62 0.30
CA ALA A 40 -2.72 7.53 0.97
C ALA A 40 -1.91 8.38 -0.02
N GLU A 41 -2.08 9.70 0.05
CA GLU A 41 -1.28 10.64 -0.75
C GLU A 41 0.18 10.76 -0.25
N LEU A 42 0.42 10.48 1.03
CA LEU A 42 1.74 10.56 1.66
C LEU A 42 1.97 9.37 2.59
N ILE A 43 3.11 8.70 2.43
CA ILE A 43 3.57 7.62 3.31
C ILE A 43 4.94 8.04 3.88
N ILE A 44 5.04 8.05 5.21
CA ILE A 44 6.29 8.33 5.93
C ILE A 44 6.77 7.02 6.55
N LEU A 45 8.04 6.67 6.28
CA LEU A 45 8.68 5.49 6.87
C LEU A 45 9.68 5.96 7.93
N GLU A 46 9.40 5.61 9.18
CA GLU A 46 10.30 5.84 10.31
C GLU A 46 11.09 4.56 10.58
N GLY A 47 12.41 4.69 10.70
CA GLY A 47 13.37 3.59 10.86
C GLY A 47 13.66 3.22 12.30
#